data_AF-A0A536AT27-F1
#
_entry.id   AF-A0A536AT27-F1
#
_cell.length_a   1.000
_cell.length_b   1.000
_cell.length_c   1.000
_cell.angle_alpha   90.00
_cell.angle_beta   90.00
_cell.angle_gamma   90.00
#
_symmetry.space_group_name_H-M   'P 1'
#
loop_
_entity.id
_entity.type
_entity.pdbx_description
1 polymer ?
#
loop_
_entity_poly.entity_id
_entity_poly.type
_entity_poly.pdbx_seq_one_letter_code
_entity_poly.pdbx_strand_id
1 'polypeptide(L)'
;MDRSFVAANARELARMRAVVSRLSDRELGAMVNEYWSVAGVLGHIAFWDGRALYLAGKLERGEPFTASENEPEDVDWINDSARPLIHAIPPRTLAELAVRIAEETDELVASLPDEILAGLDETSPLNPVRANHRGEHLDEIEAAIRLSGA
;
A
#
# COMPACT_ATOMS: atom_id res chain seq x y z
N MET A 1 -1.73 -3.74 23.92
CA MET A 1 -2.23 -2.70 22.98
C MET A 1 -3.36 -3.29 22.13
N ASP A 2 -4.29 -2.48 21.60
CA ASP A 2 -5.25 -2.98 20.58
C ASP A 2 -4.50 -3.25 19.26
N ARG A 3 -4.56 -4.50 18.78
CA ARG A 3 -3.94 -4.96 17.53
C ARG A 3 -4.97 -5.22 16.43
N SER A 4 -6.16 -4.62 16.53
CA SER A 4 -7.25 -4.72 15.53
C SER A 4 -6.79 -4.41 14.10
N PHE A 5 -5.82 -3.49 13.95
CA PHE A 5 -5.19 -3.17 12.66
C PHE A 5 -4.56 -4.39 11.98
N VAL A 6 -4.03 -5.37 12.72
CA VAL A 6 -3.41 -6.59 12.15
C VAL A 6 -4.47 -7.38 11.38
N ALA A 7 -5.65 -7.55 11.96
CA ALA A 7 -6.75 -8.26 11.32
C ALA A 7 -7.33 -7.47 10.13
N ALA A 8 -7.40 -6.14 10.24
CA ALA A 8 -7.85 -5.28 9.15
C ALA A 8 -6.89 -5.32 7.95
N ASN A 9 -5.58 -5.18 8.20
CA ASN A 9 -4.54 -5.23 7.18
C ASN A 9 -4.53 -6.59 6.48
N ALA A 10 -4.60 -7.68 7.25
CA ALA A 10 -4.65 -9.04 6.71
C ALA A 10 -5.87 -9.29 5.81
N ARG A 11 -7.03 -8.71 6.14
CA ARG A 11 -8.23 -8.77 5.28
C ARG A 11 -7.99 -8.11 3.93
N GLU A 12 -7.48 -6.88 3.92
CA GLU A 12 -7.27 -6.15 2.67
C GLU A 12 -6.09 -6.72 1.87
N LEU A 13 -5.06 -7.28 2.52
CA LEU A 13 -4.00 -8.04 1.86
C LEU A 13 -4.57 -9.29 1.17
N ALA A 14 -5.44 -10.05 1.84
CA ALA A 14 -6.09 -11.21 1.25
C ALA A 14 -6.97 -10.81 0.04
N ARG A 15 -7.70 -9.69 0.14
CA ARG A 15 -8.46 -9.13 -0.97
C ARG A 15 -7.56 -8.72 -2.13
N MET A 16 -6.47 -8.02 -1.84
CA MET A 16 -5.48 -7.60 -2.83
C MET A 16 -4.90 -8.80 -3.61
N ARG A 17 -4.53 -9.87 -2.92
CA ARG A 17 -4.09 -11.13 -3.56
C ARG A 17 -5.16 -11.71 -4.47
N ALA A 18 -6.41 -11.74 -4.01
CA ALA A 18 -7.52 -12.26 -4.80
C ALA A 18 -7.70 -11.44 -6.09
N VAL A 19 -7.66 -10.11 -5.99
CA VAL A 19 -7.69 -9.21 -7.16
C VAL A 19 -6.54 -9.51 -8.12
N VAL A 20 -5.29 -9.50 -7.64
CA VAL A 20 -4.10 -9.73 -8.47
C VAL A 20 -4.14 -11.10 -9.16
N SER A 21 -4.56 -12.15 -8.44
CA SER A 21 -4.64 -13.51 -8.99
C SER A 21 -5.71 -13.68 -10.07
N ARG A 22 -6.82 -12.93 -9.99
CA ARG A 22 -7.99 -13.09 -10.86
C ARG A 22 -7.87 -12.30 -12.15
N LEU A 23 -7.29 -11.10 -12.10
CA LEU A 23 -7.21 -10.21 -13.25
C LEU A 23 -6.21 -10.75 -14.28
N SER A 24 -6.56 -10.65 -15.56
CA SER A 24 -5.65 -10.91 -16.68
C SER A 24 -4.63 -9.78 -16.85
N ASP A 25 -3.55 -10.02 -17.60
CA ASP A 25 -2.54 -8.99 -17.88
C ASP A 25 -3.13 -7.77 -18.62
N ARG A 26 -4.13 -8.00 -19.47
CA ARG A 26 -4.88 -6.93 -20.14
C ARG A 26 -5.66 -6.09 -19.14
N GLU A 27 -6.33 -6.71 -18.17
CA GLU A 27 -7.07 -6.00 -17.13
C GLU A 27 -6.14 -5.26 -16.17
N LEU A 28 -4.99 -5.84 -15.83
CA LEU A 28 -3.95 -5.14 -15.05
C LEU A 28 -3.40 -3.91 -15.78
N GLY A 29 -3.38 -3.93 -17.11
CA GLY A 29 -2.99 -2.77 -17.94
C GLY A 29 -4.13 -1.77 -18.20
N ALA A 30 -5.36 -2.04 -17.77
CA ALA A 30 -6.49 -1.14 -18.01
C ALA A 30 -6.39 0.12 -17.15
N MET A 31 -6.85 1.25 -17.68
CA MET A 31 -6.84 2.52 -16.96
C MET A 31 -7.97 2.57 -15.93
N VAL A 32 -7.64 2.99 -14.71
CA VAL A 32 -8.59 3.31 -13.62
C VAL A 32 -9.05 4.76 -13.74
N ASN A 33 -8.14 5.66 -14.09
CA ASN A 33 -8.40 7.08 -14.38
C ASN A 33 -7.45 7.57 -15.48
N GLU A 34 -7.37 8.88 -15.71
CA GLU A 34 -6.50 9.48 -16.74
C GLU A 34 -5.00 9.18 -16.52
N TYR A 35 -4.58 8.95 -15.28
CA TYR A 35 -3.18 8.87 -14.91
C TYR A 35 -2.72 7.45 -14.55
N TRP A 36 -3.59 6.61 -14.01
CA TRP A 36 -3.21 5.34 -13.39
C TRP A 36 -3.89 4.14 -14.04
N SER A 37 -3.09 3.13 -14.38
CA SER A 37 -3.60 1.79 -14.70
C SER A 37 -3.92 1.02 -13.42
N VAL A 38 -4.61 -0.12 -13.53
CA VAL A 38 -4.85 -1.02 -12.39
C VAL A 38 -3.54 -1.44 -11.72
N ALA A 39 -2.56 -1.87 -12.51
CA ALA A 39 -1.22 -2.15 -11.99
C ALA A 39 -0.55 -0.89 -11.43
N GLY A 40 -0.77 0.28 -12.03
CA GLY A 40 -0.30 1.57 -11.52
C GLY A 40 -0.81 1.89 -10.11
N VAL A 41 -2.12 1.69 -9.87
CA VAL A 41 -2.73 1.87 -8.53
C VAL A 41 -2.16 0.85 -7.53
N LEU A 42 -1.97 -0.41 -7.94
CA LEU A 42 -1.27 -1.40 -7.10
C LEU A 42 0.18 -0.99 -6.79
N GLY A 43 0.88 -0.41 -7.76
CA GLY A 43 2.21 0.16 -7.57
C GLY A 43 2.22 1.37 -6.63
N HIS A 44 1.19 2.21 -6.66
CA HIS A 44 0.99 3.29 -5.71
C HIS A 44 0.80 2.74 -4.28
N ILE A 45 -0.04 1.71 -4.08
CA ILE A 45 -0.13 0.98 -2.81
C ILE A 45 1.26 0.49 -2.37
N ALA A 46 2.00 -0.15 -3.28
CA ALA A 46 3.33 -0.70 -3.01
C ALA A 46 4.33 0.38 -2.56
N PHE A 47 4.28 1.56 -3.16
CA PHE A 47 5.13 2.68 -2.76
C PHE A 47 4.86 3.12 -1.32
N TRP A 48 3.59 3.31 -0.97
CA TRP A 48 3.21 3.74 0.38
C TRP A 48 3.39 2.64 1.43
N ASP A 49 3.18 1.37 1.07
CA ASP A 49 3.50 0.23 1.94
C ASP A 49 5.02 0.09 2.13
N GLY A 50 5.82 0.36 1.09
CA GLY A 50 7.28 0.39 1.17
C GLY A 50 7.79 1.51 2.07
N ARG A 51 7.15 2.68 2.06
CA ARG A 51 7.42 3.75 3.04
C ARG A 51 7.13 3.26 4.47
N ALA A 52 5.98 2.61 4.70
CA ALA A 52 5.67 2.04 6.01
C ALA A 52 6.67 0.95 6.43
N LEU A 53 7.09 0.07 5.51
CA LEU A 53 8.10 -0.95 5.78
C LEU A 53 9.42 -0.33 6.27
N TYR A 54 9.89 0.72 5.59
CA TYR A 54 11.07 1.47 6.01
C TYR A 54 10.91 2.06 7.42
N LEU A 55 9.78 2.70 7.71
CA LEU A 55 9.51 3.33 9.00
C LEU A 55 9.35 2.31 10.13
N ALA A 56 8.74 1.16 9.86
CA ALA A 56 8.67 0.07 10.83
C ALA A 56 10.06 -0.49 11.15
N GLY A 57 10.91 -0.68 10.14
CA GLY A 57 12.30 -1.11 10.34
C GLY A 57 13.13 -0.08 11.11
N LYS A 58 12.85 1.22 10.93
CA LYS A 58 13.46 2.29 11.73
C LYS A 58 13.11 2.14 13.22
N LEU A 59 11.84 1.92 13.54
CA LEU A 59 11.38 1.68 14.91
C LEU A 59 11.94 0.38 15.50
N GLU A 60 12.03 -0.69 14.71
CA GLU A 60 12.62 -1.97 15.13
C GLU A 60 14.07 -1.80 15.60
N ARG A 61 14.84 -0.92 14.94
CA ARG A 61 16.21 -0.57 15.33
C ARG A 61 16.29 0.40 16.53
N GLY A 62 15.17 0.81 17.09
CA GLY A 62 15.10 1.77 18.19
C GLY A 62 15.35 3.22 17.78
N GLU A 63 15.26 3.54 16.48
CA GLU A 63 15.42 4.90 15.98
C GLU A 63 14.06 5.63 16.01
N PRO A 64 13.94 6.80 16.69
CA PRO A 64 12.69 7.54 16.71
C PRO A 64 12.42 8.23 15.37
N PHE A 65 11.15 8.50 15.08
CA PHE A 65 10.78 9.38 13.98
C PHE A 65 11.31 10.80 14.19
N THR A 66 11.52 11.52 13.09
CA THR A 66 11.82 12.94 13.08
C THR A 66 10.77 13.68 12.24
N ALA A 67 10.82 15.01 12.27
CA ALA A 67 9.87 15.82 11.50
C ALA A 67 9.94 15.58 9.99
N SER A 68 11.07 15.10 9.45
CA SER A 68 11.20 14.81 8.01
C SER A 68 10.45 13.55 7.57
N GLU A 69 10.08 12.67 8.50
CA GLU A 69 9.27 11.50 8.19
C GLU A 69 7.77 11.77 8.23
N ASN A 70 7.32 12.94 8.69
CA ASN A 70 5.91 13.30 8.58
C ASN A 70 5.48 13.35 7.11
N GLU A 71 4.31 12.81 6.82
CA GLU A 71 3.71 12.94 5.50
C GLU A 71 3.36 14.42 5.26
N PRO A 72 3.74 15.01 4.10
CA PRO A 72 3.35 16.37 3.78
C PRO A 72 1.84 16.46 3.53
N GLU A 73 1.26 17.64 3.74
CA GLU A 73 -0.17 17.89 3.44
C GLU A 73 -0.50 17.67 1.95
N ASP A 74 0.46 17.97 1.06
CA ASP A 74 0.36 17.75 -0.37
C ASP A 74 1.36 16.66 -0.81
N VAL A 75 0.81 15.52 -1.21
CA VAL A 75 1.54 14.33 -1.68
C VAL A 75 1.56 14.21 -3.20
N ASP A 76 0.95 15.14 -3.95
CA ASP A 76 0.80 15.01 -5.40
C ASP A 76 2.14 14.94 -6.11
N TRP A 77 3.11 15.78 -5.71
CA TRP A 77 4.45 15.75 -6.30
C TRP A 77 5.19 14.43 -6.03
N ILE A 78 4.92 13.76 -4.90
CA ILE A 78 5.49 12.44 -4.59
C ILE A 78 4.88 11.41 -5.53
N ASN A 79 3.55 11.39 -5.64
CA ASN A 79 2.82 10.47 -6.49
C ASN A 79 3.18 10.67 -7.98
N ASP A 80 3.22 11.91 -8.45
CA ASP A 80 3.54 12.27 -9.83
C ASP A 80 4.98 11.94 -10.20
N SER A 81 5.93 12.15 -9.29
CA SER A 81 7.33 11.82 -9.54
C SER A 81 7.59 10.31 -9.49
N ALA A 82 6.85 9.55 -8.68
CA ALA A 82 6.93 8.10 -8.63
C ALA A 82 6.24 7.42 -9.84
N ARG A 83 5.17 8.01 -10.37
CA ARG A 83 4.32 7.42 -11.42
C ARG A 83 5.11 6.91 -12.66
N PRO A 84 6.04 7.67 -13.26
CA PRO A 84 6.80 7.18 -14.42
C PRO A 84 7.64 5.93 -14.11
N LEU A 85 8.20 5.85 -12.89
CA LEU A 85 8.98 4.69 -12.46
C LEU A 85 8.08 3.48 -12.23
N ILE A 86 6.92 3.69 -11.61
CA ILE A 86 5.90 2.66 -11.40
C ILE A 86 5.43 2.12 -12.75
N HIS A 87 5.07 2.99 -13.68
CA HIS A 87 4.55 2.60 -15.01
C HIS A 87 5.59 1.94 -15.93
N ALA A 88 6.89 2.06 -15.61
CA ALA A 88 7.93 1.35 -16.35
C ALA A 88 7.97 -0.16 -16.03
N ILE A 89 7.36 -0.60 -14.92
CA ILE A 89 7.33 -2.00 -14.49
C ILE A 89 6.21 -2.74 -15.23
N PRO A 90 6.45 -3.94 -15.79
CA PRO A 90 5.40 -4.73 -16.43
C PRO A 90 4.20 -4.97 -15.49
N PRO A 91 2.93 -4.83 -15.96
CA PRO A 91 1.76 -4.82 -15.09
C PRO A 91 1.64 -6.01 -14.13
N ARG A 92 1.88 -7.24 -14.63
CA ARG A 92 1.87 -8.45 -13.81
C ARG A 92 2.93 -8.40 -12.71
N THR A 93 4.16 -8.05 -13.08
CA THR A 93 5.28 -7.94 -12.15
C THR A 93 5.03 -6.88 -11.08
N LEU A 94 4.45 -5.75 -11.46
CA LEU A 94 4.10 -4.68 -10.52
C LEU A 94 3.01 -5.11 -9.53
N ALA A 95 1.98 -5.78 -10.01
CA ALA A 95 0.89 -6.29 -9.18
C ALA A 95 1.39 -7.33 -8.16
N GLU A 96 2.26 -8.25 -8.58
CA GLU A 96 2.90 -9.23 -7.70
C GLU A 96 3.86 -8.58 -6.70
N LEU A 97 4.64 -7.58 -7.15
CA LEU A 97 5.51 -6.80 -6.28
C LEU A 97 4.72 -6.09 -5.18
N ALA A 98 3.57 -5.51 -5.52
CA ALA A 98 2.71 -4.82 -4.57
C ALA A 98 2.22 -5.75 -3.46
N VAL A 99 1.82 -6.98 -3.80
CA VAL A 99 1.45 -8.00 -2.81
C VAL A 99 2.62 -8.35 -1.90
N ARG A 100 3.83 -8.56 -2.46
CA ARG A 100 5.02 -8.91 -1.66
C ARG A 100 5.40 -7.81 -0.67
N ILE A 101 5.40 -6.55 -1.11
CA ILE A 101 5.70 -5.44 -0.21
C ILE A 101 4.63 -5.35 0.89
N ALA A 102 3.36 -5.52 0.55
CA ALA A 102 2.28 -5.52 1.54
C ALA A 102 2.42 -6.65 2.58
N GLU A 103 2.87 -7.85 2.16
CA GLU A 103 3.22 -8.96 3.06
C GLU A 103 4.34 -8.57 4.04
N GLU A 104 5.47 -8.10 3.50
CA GLU A 104 6.63 -7.69 4.29
C GLU A 104 6.28 -6.57 5.28
N THR A 105 5.48 -5.59 4.84
CA THR A 105 4.99 -4.50 5.68
C THR A 105 4.11 -5.02 6.82
N ASP A 106 3.15 -5.89 6.52
CA ASP A 106 2.24 -6.43 7.54
C ASP A 106 2.99 -7.27 8.58
N GLU A 107 3.95 -8.09 8.13
CA GLU A 107 4.79 -8.92 9.00
C GLU A 107 5.62 -8.04 9.94
N LEU A 108 6.33 -7.04 9.42
CA LEU A 108 7.19 -6.18 10.24
C LEU A 108 6.38 -5.28 11.18
N VAL A 109 5.29 -4.68 10.71
CA VAL A 109 4.44 -3.83 11.58
C VAL A 109 3.82 -4.68 12.70
N ALA A 110 3.38 -5.91 12.42
CA ALA A 110 2.82 -6.79 13.43
C ALA A 110 3.87 -7.33 14.43
N SER A 111 5.14 -7.42 14.04
CA SER A 111 6.22 -7.88 14.92
C SER A 111 6.72 -6.82 15.90
N LEU A 112 6.39 -5.53 15.68
CA LEU A 112 6.81 -4.46 16.58
C LEU A 112 6.36 -4.70 18.04
N PRO A 113 7.19 -4.33 19.03
CA PRO A 113 6.84 -4.42 20.45
C PRO A 113 5.56 -3.64 20.79
N ASP A 114 4.76 -4.17 21.71
CA ASP A 114 3.52 -3.52 22.19
C ASP A 114 3.77 -2.11 22.72
N GLU A 115 4.93 -1.86 23.30
CA GLU A 115 5.36 -0.56 23.83
C GLU A 115 5.51 0.49 22.72
N ILE A 116 6.05 0.08 21.57
CA ILE A 116 6.17 0.94 20.38
C ILE A 116 4.78 1.14 19.77
N LEU A 117 4.02 0.06 19.57
CA LEU A 117 2.69 0.10 18.96
C LEU A 117 1.70 0.94 19.77
N ALA A 118 1.82 0.99 21.10
CA ALA A 118 0.96 1.81 21.95
C ALA A 118 1.07 3.31 21.69
N GLY A 119 2.16 3.77 21.08
CA GLY A 119 2.38 5.16 20.68
C GLY A 119 2.02 5.46 19.23
N LEU A 120 1.42 4.52 18.51
CA LEU A 120 1.13 4.65 17.09
C LEU A 120 -0.36 4.60 16.79
N ASP A 121 -0.77 5.43 15.85
CA ASP A 121 -2.12 5.52 15.31
C ASP A 121 -2.09 5.92 13.83
N GLU A 122 -3.27 6.15 13.24
CA GLU A 122 -3.42 6.52 11.83
C GLU A 122 -2.75 7.85 11.45
N THR A 123 -2.46 8.71 12.44
CA THR A 123 -1.80 10.01 12.24
C THR A 123 -0.29 9.94 12.39
N SER A 124 0.22 8.84 12.92
CA SER A 124 1.65 8.62 13.10
C SER A 124 2.36 8.47 11.75
N PRO A 125 3.63 8.88 11.60
CA PRO A 125 4.37 8.76 10.34
C PRO A 125 4.27 7.40 9.67
N LEU A 126 4.32 6.31 10.45
CA LEU A 126 4.18 4.95 9.97
C LEU A 126 2.75 4.61 9.52
N ASN A 127 1.73 5.09 10.24
CA ASN A 127 0.33 4.63 10.18
C ASN A 127 0.23 3.08 10.14
N PRO A 128 -0.01 2.40 11.29
CA PRO A 128 -0.09 0.94 11.33
C PRO A 128 -1.33 0.38 10.62
N VAL A 129 -2.35 1.20 10.32
CA VAL A 129 -3.61 0.80 9.70
C VAL A 129 -3.53 0.94 8.18
N ARG A 130 -2.79 0.02 7.56
CA ARG A 130 -2.63 -0.05 6.09
C ARG A 130 -3.93 -0.38 5.36
N ALA A 131 -4.87 -1.02 6.05
CA ALA A 131 -6.15 -1.45 5.51
C ALA A 131 -6.94 -0.32 4.84
N ASN A 132 -6.96 0.89 5.41
CA ASN A 132 -7.77 1.99 4.87
C ASN A 132 -7.26 2.40 3.48
N HIS A 133 -5.96 2.65 3.36
CA HIS A 133 -5.32 3.01 2.09
C HIS A 133 -5.46 1.92 1.02
N ARG A 134 -5.20 0.66 1.40
CA ARG A 134 -5.37 -0.47 0.48
C ARG A 134 -6.83 -0.63 0.05
N GLY A 135 -7.77 -0.55 0.99
CA GLY A 135 -9.20 -0.76 0.76
C GLY A 135 -9.77 0.26 -0.22
N GLU A 136 -9.46 1.54 -0.02
CA GLU A 136 -9.88 2.65 -0.91
C GLU A 136 -9.46 2.38 -2.37
N HIS A 137 -8.19 2.09 -2.59
CA HIS A 137 -7.66 1.85 -3.93
C HIS A 137 -8.12 0.52 -4.56
N LEU A 138 -8.36 -0.52 -3.73
CA LEU A 138 -8.96 -1.76 -4.22
C LEU A 138 -10.41 -1.53 -4.66
N ASP A 139 -11.17 -0.66 -3.99
CA ASP A 139 -12.51 -0.26 -4.42
C ASP A 139 -12.49 0.42 -5.79
N GLU A 140 -11.53 1.34 -6.02
CA GLU A 140 -11.32 2.02 -7.31
C GLU A 140 -10.99 1.04 -8.43
N ILE A 141 -10.04 0.13 -8.20
CA ILE A 141 -9.64 -0.91 -9.15
C ILE A 141 -10.84 -1.77 -9.54
N GLU A 142 -11.56 -2.29 -8.54
CA GLU A 142 -12.68 -3.18 -8.79
C GLU A 142 -13.84 -2.47 -9.49
N ALA A 143 -14.06 -1.18 -9.21
CA ALA A 143 -15.04 -0.36 -9.93
C ALA A 143 -14.65 -0.19 -11.41
N ALA A 144 -13.40 0.15 -11.70
CA ALA A 144 -12.90 0.32 -13.07
C ALA A 144 -13.01 -0.98 -13.90
N ILE A 145 -12.70 -2.13 -13.29
CA ILE A 145 -12.81 -3.44 -13.96
C ILE A 145 -14.27 -3.80 -14.24
N ARG A 146 -15.20 -3.53 -13.30
CA ARG A 146 -16.65 -3.77 -13.53
C ARG A 146 -17.17 -2.95 -14.70
N LEU A 147 -16.75 -1.69 -14.83
CA LEU A 147 -17.17 -0.81 -15.93
C LEU A 147 -16.56 -1.19 -17.28
N SER A 148 -15.37 -1.80 -17.28
CA SER A 148 -14.66 -2.22 -18.50
C SER A 148 -15.10 -3.60 -19.05
N GLY A 149 -15.90 -4.34 -18.28
CA GLY A 149 -16.37 -5.69 -18.60
C GLY A 149 -17.85 -5.79 -19.00
N ALA A 150 -18.56 -4.66 -19.13
CA ALA A 150 -19.90 -4.55 -19.71
C ALA A 150 -19.83 -4.15 -21.19
#